data_AF-A0A7C0YBE1-F1
#
_entry.id   AF-A0A7C0YBE1-F1
#
_cell.length_a   1.000
_cell.length_b   1.000
_cell.length_c   1.000
_cell.angle_alpha   90.00
_cell.angle_beta   90.00
_cell.angle_gamma   90.00
#
_symmetry.space_group_name_H-M   'P 1'
#
loop_
_entity.id
_entity.type
_entity.pdbx_description
1 polymer ?
#
loop_
_entity_poly.entity_id
_entity_poly.type
_entity_poly.pdbx_seq_one_letter_code
_entity_poly.pdbx_strand_id
1 'polypeptide(L)'
;MQGLFDTFLHHFTLLEQGMLLFVIVAAIISLVYAYWLWKGVKAKPKGTEQMQAVWNAIKEGALSYLQKQLRSIIPTLVVLTIFLFLSVYIVPPTQEAIEVFGNDLEYTRLVVAIGRTC
;
A
#
# COMPACT_ATOMS: atom_id res chain seq x y z
N MET A 1 11.06 6.76 27.10
CA MET A 1 10.21 6.59 25.89
C MET A 1 10.53 7.75 24.95
N GLN A 2 11.65 7.68 24.20
CA GLN A 2 11.88 8.58 23.07
C GLN A 2 10.92 8.15 21.97
N GLY A 3 10.07 9.05 21.46
CA GLY A 3 9.10 8.72 20.43
C GLY A 3 9.80 8.45 19.09
N LEU A 4 9.26 7.51 18.31
CA LEU A 4 9.62 7.28 16.90
C LEU A 4 9.75 8.61 16.13
N PHE A 5 8.88 9.56 16.42
CA PHE A 5 8.84 10.87 15.77
C PHE A 5 10.06 11.75 16.05
N ASP A 6 10.63 11.74 17.25
CA ASP A 6 11.78 12.60 17.58
C ASP A 6 13.05 12.14 16.88
N THR A 7 13.25 10.82 16.76
CA THR A 7 14.42 10.24 16.09
C THR A 7 14.41 10.46 14.58
N PHE A 8 13.24 10.37 13.95
CA PHE A 8 13.11 10.55 12.49
C PHE A 8 13.03 12.02 12.07
N LEU A 9 12.38 12.89 12.85
CA LEU A 9 12.13 14.26 12.43
C LEU A 9 13.34 15.18 12.64
N HIS A 10 14.21 14.92 13.62
CA HIS A 10 15.30 15.84 13.98
C HIS A 10 16.35 16.07 12.85
N HIS A 11 16.40 15.19 11.83
CA HIS A 11 17.25 15.38 10.65
C HIS A 11 16.65 16.32 9.58
N PHE A 12 15.36 16.63 9.66
CA PHE A 12 14.63 17.39 8.66
C PHE A 12 14.31 18.81 9.13
N THR A 13 14.22 19.74 8.19
CA THR A 13 13.83 21.13 8.47
C THR A 13 12.39 21.20 8.98
N LEU A 14 12.04 22.26 9.73
CA LEU A 14 10.70 22.43 10.29
C LEU A 14 9.59 22.37 9.22
N LEU A 15 9.87 22.84 8.00
CA LEU A 15 8.94 22.76 6.88
C LEU A 15 8.73 21.31 6.42
N GLU A 16 9.79 20.53 6.26
CA GLU A 16 9.72 19.13 5.85
C GLU A 16 8.97 18.27 6.88
N GLN A 17 9.25 18.48 8.18
CA GLN A 17 8.51 17.81 9.25
C GLN A 17 7.01 18.14 9.18
N GLY A 18 6.67 19.40 8.94
CA GLY A 18 5.29 19.86 8.75
C GLY A 18 4.63 19.20 7.55
N MET A 19 5.34 19.06 6.42
CA MET A 19 4.83 18.39 5.22
C MET A 19 4.61 16.89 5.44
N LEU A 20 5.52 16.19 6.12
CA LEU A 20 5.37 14.77 6.43
C LEU A 20 4.16 14.52 7.34
N LEU A 21 4.00 15.32 8.39
CA LEU A 21 2.82 15.27 9.27
C LEU A 21 1.54 15.58 8.50
N PHE A 22 1.57 16.56 7.59
CA PHE A 22 0.42 16.90 6.77
C PHE A 22 -0.04 15.74 5.89
N VAL A 23 0.87 14.98 5.27
CA VAL A 23 0.52 13.80 4.46
C VAL A 23 -0.23 12.75 5.30
N ILE A 24 0.25 12.49 6.52
CA ILE A 24 -0.40 11.54 7.44
C ILE A 24 -1.81 12.02 7.81
N VAL A 25 -1.94 13.30 8.17
CA VAL A 25 -3.24 13.91 8.50
C VAL A 25 -4.19 13.86 7.30
N ALA A 26 -3.71 14.18 6.09
CA ALA A 26 -4.50 14.13 4.87
C ALA A 26 -4.99 12.71 4.56
N ALA A 27 -4.15 11.68 4.75
CA ALA A 27 -4.52 10.28 4.59
C ALA A 27 -5.63 9.87 5.58
N ILE A 28 -5.52 10.28 6.84
CA ILE A 28 -6.55 10.02 7.86
C ILE A 28 -7.87 10.70 7.50
N ILE A 29 -7.84 11.98 7.11
CA ILE A 29 -9.03 12.73 6.69
C ILE A 29 -9.71 12.04 5.51
N SER A 30 -8.95 11.56 4.53
CA SER A 30 -9.47 10.83 3.37
C SER A 30 -10.24 9.56 3.79
N LEU A 31 -9.69 8.76 4.70
CA LEU A 31 -10.36 7.56 5.22
C LEU A 31 -11.63 7.89 6.01
N VAL A 32 -11.58 8.94 6.85
CA VAL A 32 -12.75 9.41 7.61
C VAL A 32 -13.86 9.86 6.66
N TYR A 33 -13.51 10.61 5.61
CA TYR A 33 -14.46 11.08 4.62
C TYR A 33 -15.08 9.92 3.83
N ALA A 34 -14.27 8.95 3.40
CA ALA A 34 -14.76 7.75 2.72
C ALA A 34 -15.75 6.96 3.60
N TYR A 35 -15.45 6.82 4.89
CA TYR A 35 -16.34 6.15 5.85
C TYR A 35 -17.66 6.92 6.05
N TRP A 36 -17.61 8.24 6.18
CA TRP A 36 -18.79 9.09 6.32
C TRP A 36 -19.71 8.96 5.09
N LEU A 37 -19.14 9.00 3.88
CA LEU A 37 -19.87 8.82 2.63
C LEU A 37 -20.50 7.43 2.55
N TRP A 38 -19.74 6.38 2.87
CA TRP A 38 -20.23 5.00 2.88
C TRP A 38 -21.44 4.83 3.81
N LYS A 39 -21.39 5.42 5.01
CA LYS A 39 -22.51 5.41 5.96
C LYS A 39 -23.76 6.08 5.38
N GLY A 40 -23.59 7.23 4.71
CA GLY A 40 -24.68 7.93 4.04
C GLY A 40 -25.32 7.11 2.91
N VAL A 41 -24.51 6.45 2.07
CA VAL A 41 -25.00 5.60 0.98
C VAL A 41 -25.75 4.37 1.52
N LYS A 42 -25.21 3.71 2.54
CA LYS A 42 -25.81 2.51 3.13
C LYS A 42 -27.16 2.76 3.79
N ALA A 43 -27.39 3.96 4.31
CA ALA A 43 -28.66 4.34 4.92
C ALA A 43 -29.82 4.51 3.92
N LYS A 44 -29.52 4.61 2.62
CA LYS A 44 -30.54 4.75 1.58
C LYS A 44 -31.29 3.42 1.36
N PRO A 45 -32.60 3.45 1.05
CA PRO A 45 -33.37 2.24 0.77
C PRO A 45 -32.82 1.51 -0.46
N LYS A 46 -32.82 0.18 -0.42
CA LYS A 46 -32.25 -0.69 -1.47
C LYS A 46 -33.11 -0.83 -2.74
N GLY A 47 -34.28 -0.18 -2.77
CA GLY A 47 -35.24 -0.27 -3.89
C GLY A 47 -36.20 -1.46 -3.79
N THR A 48 -36.92 -1.71 -4.88
CA THR A 48 -37.92 -2.78 -5.02
C THR A 48 -37.28 -4.19 -5.01
N GLU A 49 -38.07 -5.23 -4.81
CA GLU A 49 -37.58 -6.63 -4.85
C GLU A 49 -36.91 -6.98 -6.19
N GLN A 50 -37.50 -6.51 -7.30
CA GLN A 50 -36.93 -6.70 -8.64
C GLN A 50 -35.55 -6.03 -8.79
N MET A 51 -35.39 -4.81 -8.25
CA MET A 51 -34.10 -4.11 -8.26
C MET A 51 -33.04 -4.84 -7.41
N GLN A 52 -33.44 -5.38 -6.25
CA GLN A 52 -32.55 -6.15 -5.39
C GLN A 52 -32.13 -7.48 -6.05
N ALA A 53 -33.03 -8.16 -6.77
CA ALA A 53 -32.71 -9.37 -7.52
C ALA A 53 -31.64 -9.12 -8.59
N VAL A 54 -31.80 -8.06 -9.39
CA VAL A 54 -30.80 -7.65 -10.40
C VAL A 54 -29.47 -7.27 -9.74
N TRP A 55 -29.51 -6.49 -8.65
CA TRP A 55 -28.29 -6.12 -7.90
C TRP A 55 -27.53 -7.34 -7.39
N ASN A 56 -28.23 -8.33 -6.81
CA ASN A 56 -27.61 -9.54 -6.29
C ASN A 56 -26.94 -10.34 -7.42
N ALA A 57 -27.58 -10.49 -8.58
CA ALA A 57 -27.00 -11.15 -9.75
C ALA A 57 -25.74 -10.42 -10.24
N ILE A 58 -25.75 -9.08 -10.32
CA ILE A 58 -24.57 -8.28 -10.69
C ILE A 58 -23.44 -8.47 -9.68
N LYS A 59 -23.75 -8.37 -8.38
CA LYS A 59 -22.77 -8.54 -7.31
C LYS A 59 -22.10 -9.92 -7.36
N GLU A 60 -22.88 -10.97 -7.57
CA GLU A 60 -22.38 -12.34 -7.68
C GLU A 60 -21.48 -12.51 -8.91
N GLY A 61 -21.89 -12.00 -10.07
CA GLY A 61 -21.08 -12.00 -11.28
C GLY A 61 -19.75 -11.25 -11.09
N ALA A 62 -19.79 -10.06 -10.48
CA ALA A 62 -18.60 -9.27 -10.19
C ALA A 62 -17.64 -9.99 -9.23
N LEU A 63 -18.17 -10.64 -8.18
CA LEU A 63 -17.35 -11.40 -7.24
C LEU A 63 -16.69 -12.62 -7.92
N SER A 64 -17.44 -13.35 -8.75
CA SER A 64 -16.92 -14.48 -9.53
C SER A 64 -15.81 -14.04 -10.49
N TYR A 65 -15.99 -12.91 -11.17
CA TYR A 65 -14.96 -12.33 -12.03
C TYR A 65 -13.72 -11.92 -11.24
N LEU A 66 -13.89 -11.19 -10.13
CA LEU A 66 -12.78 -10.75 -9.28
C LEU A 66 -11.99 -11.94 -8.73
N GLN A 67 -12.67 -13.00 -8.29
CA GLN A 67 -12.01 -14.23 -7.83
C GLN A 67 -11.18 -14.89 -8.94
N LYS A 68 -11.73 -15.00 -10.16
CA LYS A 68 -10.99 -15.52 -11.32
C LYS A 68 -9.80 -14.61 -11.68
N GLN A 69 -9.99 -13.30 -11.63
CA GLN A 69 -8.97 -12.31 -11.91
C GLN A 69 -7.84 -12.40 -10.90
N LEU A 70 -8.13 -12.41 -9.60
CA LEU A 70 -7.12 -12.56 -8.56
C LEU A 70 -6.39 -13.89 -8.70
N ARG A 71 -7.09 -15.00 -8.95
CA ARG A 71 -6.45 -16.30 -9.17
C ARG A 71 -5.54 -16.34 -10.40
N SER A 72 -5.84 -15.55 -11.42
CA SER A 72 -5.03 -15.41 -12.63
C SER A 72 -3.84 -14.45 -12.45
N ILE A 73 -4.04 -13.34 -11.73
CA ILE A 73 -3.04 -12.30 -11.50
C ILE A 73 -2.01 -12.71 -10.44
N ILE A 74 -2.44 -13.39 -9.36
CA ILE A 74 -1.55 -13.77 -8.24
C ILE A 74 -0.31 -14.54 -8.71
N PRO A 75 -0.39 -15.57 -9.58
CA PRO A 75 0.80 -16.27 -10.07
C PRO A 75 1.80 -15.34 -10.76
N THR A 76 1.31 -14.46 -11.64
CA THR A 76 2.15 -13.48 -12.34
C THR A 76 2.78 -12.47 -11.37
N LEU A 77 2.01 -11.99 -10.38
CA LEU A 77 2.52 -11.13 -9.32
C LEU A 77 3.62 -11.83 -8.53
N VAL A 78 3.42 -13.07 -8.10
CA VAL A 78 4.42 -13.85 -7.35
C VAL A 78 5.71 -14.00 -8.16
N VAL A 79 5.59 -14.33 -9.45
CA VAL A 79 6.75 -14.43 -10.35
C VAL A 79 7.48 -13.09 -10.43
N LEU A 80 6.75 -11.98 -10.64
CA LEU A 80 7.33 -10.64 -10.70
C LEU A 80 7.99 -10.25 -9.37
N THR A 81 7.36 -10.52 -8.23
CA THR A 81 7.92 -10.30 -6.90
C THR A 81 9.24 -11.05 -6.73
N ILE A 82 9.32 -12.32 -7.12
CA ILE A 82 10.57 -13.09 -7.07
C ILE A 82 11.65 -12.46 -7.97
N PHE A 83 11.29 -12.06 -9.19
CA PHE A 83 12.23 -11.38 -10.09
C PHE A 83 12.75 -10.07 -9.52
N LEU A 84 11.87 -9.24 -8.95
CA LEU A 84 12.25 -7.98 -8.33
C LEU A 84 13.10 -8.19 -7.07
N PHE A 85 12.81 -9.23 -6.28
CA PHE A 85 13.61 -9.62 -5.12
C PHE A 85 15.04 -9.98 -5.56
N LEU A 86 15.16 -10.89 -6.53
CA LEU A 86 16.44 -11.38 -7.01
C LEU A 86 17.18 -10.36 -7.89
N SER A 87 16.52 -9.29 -8.34
CA SER A 87 17.13 -8.24 -9.15
C SER A 87 18.34 -7.57 -8.47
N VAL A 88 18.43 -7.63 -7.14
CA VAL A 88 19.55 -7.07 -6.37
C VAL A 88 20.87 -7.82 -6.64
N TYR A 89 20.80 -9.09 -7.02
CA TYR A 89 21.99 -9.87 -7.39
C TYR A 89 22.52 -9.51 -8.78
N ILE A 90 21.66 -8.98 -9.65
CA ILE A 90 22.02 -8.55 -11.01
C ILE A 90 22.43 -7.07 -11.00
N VAL A 91 21.65 -6.24 -10.30
CA VAL A 91 21.86 -4.79 -10.17
C VAL A 91 22.12 -4.49 -8.69
N PRO A 92 23.40 -4.37 -8.29
CA PRO A 92 23.78 -4.14 -6.90
C PRO A 92 23.20 -2.82 -6.38
N PRO A 93 23.02 -2.69 -5.05
CA PRO A 93 22.58 -1.45 -4.43
C PRO A 93 23.58 -0.32 -4.72
N THR A 94 23.09 0.91 -4.85
CA THR A 94 23.94 2.08 -5.08
C THR A 94 24.82 2.37 -3.85
N GLN A 95 25.88 3.15 -4.04
CA GLN A 95 26.81 3.47 -2.95
C GLN A 95 26.10 4.26 -1.84
N GLU A 96 25.18 5.16 -2.18
CA GLU A 96 24.43 5.93 -1.16
C GLU A 96 23.55 5.02 -0.31
N ALA A 97 22.97 3.95 -0.89
CA ALA A 97 22.16 3.00 -0.15
C ALA A 97 23.00 2.19 0.86
N ILE A 98 24.26 1.89 0.53
CA ILE A 98 25.19 1.21 1.45
C ILE A 98 25.52 2.15 2.63
N GLU A 99 25.75 3.43 2.36
CA GLU A 99 26.02 4.43 3.39
C GLU A 99 24.81 4.65 4.33
N VAL A 100 23.59 4.65 3.79
CA VAL A 100 22.36 4.89 4.56
C VAL A 100 21.94 3.68 5.39
N PHE A 101 22.03 2.46 4.83
CA PHE A 101 21.56 1.25 5.50
C PHE A 101 22.64 0.51 6.31
N GLY A 102 23.89 0.96 6.24
CA GLY A 102 25.02 0.45 7.04
C GLY A 102 26.11 -0.21 6.19
N ASN A 103 27.36 -0.16 6.68
CA ASN A 103 28.58 -0.65 6.00
C ASN A 103 28.60 -2.17 5.71
N ASP A 104 27.52 -2.91 6.01
CA ASP A 104 27.38 -4.33 5.77
C ASP A 104 26.62 -4.59 4.46
N LEU A 105 27.37 -4.99 3.43
CA LEU A 105 26.86 -5.22 2.07
C LEU A 105 25.70 -6.23 2.02
N GLU A 106 25.68 -7.23 2.91
CA GLU A 106 24.60 -8.23 2.97
C GLU A 106 23.29 -7.65 3.52
N TYR A 107 23.38 -6.80 4.54
CA TYR A 107 22.19 -6.19 5.15
C TYR A 107 21.52 -5.21 4.17
N THR A 108 22.31 -4.33 3.53
CA THR A 108 21.80 -3.39 2.51
C THR A 108 21.12 -4.14 1.36
N ARG A 109 21.70 -5.25 0.90
CA ARG A 109 21.10 -6.06 -0.17
C ARG A 109 19.73 -6.61 0.23
N LEU A 110 19.58 -7.08 1.47
CA LEU A 110 18.30 -7.59 1.95
C LEU A 110 17.25 -6.47 2.05
N VAL A 111 17.60 -5.32 2.61
CA VAL A 111 16.68 -4.18 2.75
C VAL A 111 16.23 -3.66 1.38
N VAL A 112 17.15 -3.53 0.43
CA VAL A 112 16.84 -3.10 -0.94
C VAL A 112 16.05 -4.17 -1.69
N ALA A 113 16.34 -5.46 -1.51
CA ALA A 113 15.59 -6.54 -2.14
C ALA A 113 14.14 -6.54 -1.66
N ILE A 114 13.91 -6.35 -0.36
CA ILE A 114 12.58 -6.17 0.21
C ILE A 114 11.94 -4.92 -0.40
N GLY A 115 12.60 -3.75 -0.36
CA GLY A 115 12.07 -2.50 -0.90
C GLY A 115 11.68 -2.53 -2.38
N ARG A 116 12.38 -3.32 -3.23
CA ARG A 116 12.03 -3.52 -4.65
C ARG A 116 10.78 -4.38 -4.85
N THR A 117 10.36 -5.12 -3.84
CA THR A 117 9.23 -6.07 -3.90
C THR A 117 7.97 -5.63 -3.17
N CYS A 118 8.07 -4.55 -2.38
CA CYS A 118 6.99 -3.97 -1.60
C CYS A 118 6.11 -3.02 -2.41
#